data_AF-A0A5N5RG00-F1
#
_entry.id   AF-A0A5N5RG00-F1
#
_cell.length_a   1.000
_cell.length_b   1.000
_cell.length_c   1.000
_cell.angle_alpha   90.00
_cell.angle_beta   90.00
_cell.angle_gamma   90.00
#
_symmetry.space_group_name_H-M   'P 1'
#
loop_
_entity.id
_entity.type
_entity.pdbx_description
1 polymer ?
#
loop_
_entity_poly.entity_id
_entity_poly.type
_entity_poly.pdbx_seq_one_letter_code
_entity_poly.pdbx_strand_id
1 'polypeptide(L)'
;MNLWAYPTLPPSTNGVTFTRDGNGIRVSGATKAGTWAQCNGGLNLAEGVYQCAWSGVNASAIVYKESQSVLSASRPVARLSAGYYQTSIQVGSASTPVTVDETITPVLTLVNP
;
A
#
# COMPACT_ATOMS: atom_id res chain seq x y z
N MET A 1 17.45 -1.87 2.14
CA MET A 1 16.99 -0.54 1.71
C MET A 1 15.50 -0.64 1.44
N ASN A 2 14.68 0.34 1.88
CA ASN A 2 13.26 0.36 1.56
C ASN A 2 13.07 0.84 0.11
N LEU A 3 12.41 0.02 -0.70
CA LEU A 3 12.10 0.27 -2.11
C LEU A 3 10.70 0.84 -2.30
N TRP A 4 9.92 1.02 -1.23
CA TRP A 4 8.53 1.46 -1.35
C TRP A 4 8.43 2.79 -2.11
N ALA A 5 7.68 2.80 -3.21
CA ALA A 5 7.36 4.01 -3.93
C ALA A 5 6.15 4.69 -3.28
N TYR A 6 6.37 5.89 -2.78
CA TYR A 6 5.27 6.69 -2.25
C TYR A 6 4.43 7.25 -3.39
N PRO A 7 3.09 7.25 -3.23
CA PRO A 7 2.21 7.96 -4.15
C PRO A 7 2.50 9.46 -4.17
N THR A 8 1.98 10.18 -5.17
CA THR A 8 1.89 11.64 -5.12
C THR A 8 0.88 12.03 -4.04
N LEU A 9 1.31 12.82 -3.05
CA LEU A 9 0.54 13.21 -1.87
C LEU A 9 0.38 14.74 -1.77
N PRO A 10 -0.72 15.26 -1.17
CA PRO A 10 -1.87 14.50 -0.66
C PRO A 10 -2.96 14.26 -1.71
N PRO A 11 -3.57 13.06 -1.77
CA PRO A 11 -4.91 12.87 -2.31
C PRO A 11 -5.91 12.56 -1.20
N SER A 12 -7.15 12.93 -1.48
CA SER A 12 -8.32 12.45 -0.75
C SER A 12 -9.15 11.57 -1.68
N THR A 13 -9.44 10.34 -1.27
CA THR A 13 -10.24 9.40 -2.06
C THR A 13 -11.26 8.72 -1.14
N ASN A 14 -12.51 8.62 -1.59
CA ASN A 14 -13.59 7.94 -0.87
C ASN A 14 -13.71 8.26 0.63
N GLY A 15 -13.51 9.53 1.01
CA GLY A 15 -13.64 10.01 2.39
C GLY A 15 -12.40 9.87 3.28
N VAL A 16 -11.28 9.41 2.71
CA VAL A 16 -9.99 9.27 3.42
C VAL A 16 -8.95 10.16 2.76
N THR A 17 -8.17 10.87 3.58
CA THR A 17 -7.05 11.70 3.14
C THR A 17 -5.73 11.02 3.48
N PHE A 18 -4.80 11.04 2.52
CA PHE A 18 -3.46 10.49 2.66
C PHE A 18 -2.45 11.63 2.63
N THR A 19 -1.62 11.76 3.66
CA THR A 19 -0.60 12.82 3.76
C THR A 19 0.75 12.22 4.07
N ARG A 20 1.84 12.78 3.52
CA ARG A 20 3.19 12.30 3.83
C ARG A 20 3.51 12.60 5.30
N ASP A 21 4.06 11.61 6.01
CA ASP A 21 4.45 11.75 7.42
C ASP A 21 5.79 11.05 7.67
N GLY A 22 6.90 11.76 7.51
CA GLY A 22 8.25 11.20 7.62
C GLY A 22 8.48 10.06 6.63
N ASN A 23 8.72 8.84 7.13
CA ASN A 23 8.81 7.62 6.33
C ASN A 23 7.46 6.88 6.20
N GLY A 24 6.39 7.37 6.81
CA GLY A 24 5.04 6.84 6.70
C GLY A 24 4.09 7.70 5.87
N ILE A 25 2.84 7.26 5.84
CA ILE A 25 1.71 7.99 5.28
C ILE A 25 0.67 8.09 6.38
N ARG A 26 0.32 9.32 6.75
CA ARG A 26 -0.81 9.59 7.64
C ARG A 26 -2.10 9.35 6.86
N VAL A 27 -2.97 8.50 7.38
CA VAL A 27 -4.26 8.17 6.79
C VAL A 27 -5.36 8.54 7.77
N SER A 28 -6.23 9.45 7.37
CA SER A 28 -7.27 10.00 8.24
C SER A 28 -8.59 10.15 7.49
N GLY A 29 -9.68 9.70 8.11
CA GLY A 29 -11.04 9.85 7.58
C GLY A 29 -11.88 8.60 7.75
N ALA A 30 -12.95 8.50 6.96
CA ALA A 30 -13.85 7.36 7.00
C ALA A 30 -14.35 6.97 5.60
N THR A 31 -14.29 5.69 5.28
CA THR A 31 -14.91 5.13 4.07
C THR A 31 -16.38 4.81 4.32
N LYS A 32 -17.16 4.64 3.24
CA LYS A 32 -18.49 4.02 3.31
C LYS A 32 -18.35 2.49 3.21
N ALA A 33 -19.36 1.76 3.70
CA ALA A 33 -19.43 0.31 3.49
C ALA A 33 -19.34 -0.04 1.99
N GLY A 34 -18.57 -1.06 1.65
CA GLY A 34 -18.39 -1.50 0.26
C GLY A 34 -17.47 -0.60 -0.58
N THR A 35 -16.84 0.41 0.03
CA THR A 35 -15.93 1.32 -0.67
C THR A 35 -14.51 1.22 -0.12
N TRP A 36 -13.54 1.38 -1.02
CA TRP A 36 -12.11 1.37 -0.70
C TRP A 36 -11.50 2.71 -1.09
N ALA A 37 -10.86 3.38 -0.14
CA ALA A 37 -9.96 4.48 -0.42
C ALA A 37 -8.58 3.92 -0.75
N GLN A 38 -7.97 4.42 -1.83
CA GLN A 38 -6.67 3.94 -2.29
C GLN A 38 -5.79 5.11 -2.72
N CYS A 39 -4.48 4.92 -2.58
CA CYS A 39 -3.46 5.88 -2.99
C CYS A 39 -2.25 5.14 -3.55
N ASN A 40 -1.91 5.42 -4.82
CA ASN A 40 -1.04 4.55 -5.62
C ASN A 40 0.28 5.24 -6.01
N GLY A 41 1.40 4.53 -5.80
CA GLY A 41 2.72 4.87 -6.32
C GLY A 41 3.16 3.88 -7.39
N GLY A 42 4.23 4.21 -8.11
CA GLY A 42 4.75 3.40 -9.21
C GLY A 42 6.26 3.22 -9.13
N LEU A 43 6.74 1.99 -9.40
CA LEU A 43 8.17 1.70 -9.49
C LEU A 43 8.48 0.56 -10.45
N ASN A 44 9.69 0.58 -11.00
CA ASN A 44 10.26 -0.57 -11.68
C ASN A 44 11.06 -1.41 -10.68
N LEU A 45 10.83 -2.71 -10.68
CA LEU A 45 11.58 -3.69 -9.90
C LEU A 45 12.40 -4.57 -10.84
N ALA A 46 13.58 -4.99 -10.39
CA ALA A 46 14.32 -6.09 -11.02
C ALA A 46 13.66 -7.44 -10.68
N GLU A 47 14.04 -8.50 -11.40
CA GLU A 47 13.69 -9.85 -10.96
C GLU A 47 14.29 -10.11 -9.56
N GLY A 48 13.54 -10.82 -8.72
CA GLY A 48 14.01 -11.23 -7.40
C GLY A 48 12.88 -11.62 -6.46
N VAL A 49 13.23 -12.02 -5.24
CA VAL A 49 12.30 -12.28 -4.14
C VAL A 49 12.15 -11.01 -3.32
N TYR A 50 10.91 -10.56 -3.17
CA TYR A 50 10.57 -9.35 -2.44
C TYR A 50 9.68 -9.67 -1.24
N GLN A 51 9.80 -8.84 -0.21
CA GLN A 51 8.95 -8.84 0.97
C GLN A 51 8.28 -7.48 1.16
N CYS A 52 6.97 -7.49 1.36
CA CYS A 52 6.18 -6.33 1.77
C CYS A 52 5.77 -6.47 3.24
N ALA A 53 5.98 -5.41 4.02
CA ALA A 53 5.54 -5.29 5.40
C ALA A 53 5.05 -3.86 5.67
N TRP A 54 4.24 -3.66 6.70
CA TRP A 54 3.82 -2.33 7.11
C TRP A 54 3.40 -2.29 8.58
N SER A 55 3.34 -1.08 9.13
CA SER A 55 2.66 -0.77 10.40
C SER A 55 1.26 -0.20 10.15
N GLY A 56 0.41 -0.20 11.17
CA GLY A 56 -0.99 0.24 11.07
C GLY A 56 -1.97 -0.94 11.10
N VAL A 57 -3.20 -0.66 11.51
CA VAL A 57 -4.23 -1.66 11.81
C VAL A 57 -5.32 -1.67 10.74
N ASN A 58 -5.76 -0.48 10.31
CA ASN A 58 -6.91 -0.30 9.43
C ASN A 58 -6.51 0.04 7.99
N ALA A 59 -5.27 0.49 7.79
CA ALA A 59 -4.64 0.64 6.48
C ALA A 59 -3.77 -0.57 6.13
N SER A 60 -3.69 -0.88 4.83
CA SER A 60 -2.86 -1.96 4.29
C SER A 60 -1.96 -1.47 3.18
N ALA A 61 -0.76 -2.03 3.11
CA ALA A 61 0.19 -1.81 2.02
C ALA A 61 0.19 -3.01 1.07
N ILE A 62 -0.08 -2.77 -0.21
CA ILE A 62 -0.22 -3.82 -1.23
C ILE A 62 0.65 -3.46 -2.43
N VAL A 63 1.26 -4.47 -3.05
CA VAL A 63 1.95 -4.32 -4.33
C VAL A 63 1.17 -5.08 -5.40
N TYR A 64 0.94 -4.41 -6.52
CA TYR A 64 0.25 -4.95 -7.68
C TYR A 64 1.19 -5.06 -8.87
N LYS A 65 1.00 -6.12 -9.65
CA LYS A 65 1.42 -6.17 -11.04
C LYS A 65 0.17 -6.12 -11.88
N GLU A 66 0.07 -5.11 -12.74
CA GLU A 66 -1.17 -4.82 -13.48
C GLU A 66 -2.35 -4.70 -12.49
N SER A 67 -3.35 -5.60 -12.58
CA SER A 67 -4.52 -5.62 -11.69
C SER A 67 -4.45 -6.70 -10.60
N GLN A 68 -3.36 -7.45 -10.49
CA GLN A 68 -3.23 -8.57 -9.55
C GLN A 68 -2.36 -8.19 -8.36
N SER A 69 -2.85 -8.42 -7.13
CA SER A 69 -2.04 -8.23 -5.92
C SER A 69 -0.95 -9.30 -5.85
N VAL A 70 0.31 -8.88 -5.94
CA VAL A 70 1.48 -9.77 -5.88
C VAL A 70 2.07 -9.87 -4.49
N LEU A 71 2.00 -8.79 -3.70
CA LEU A 71 2.35 -8.77 -2.28
C LEU A 71 1.23 -8.14 -1.47
N SER A 72 0.79 -8.82 -0.40
CA SER A 72 -0.33 -8.42 0.46
C SER A 72 -0.21 -9.07 1.84
N ALA A 73 -1.21 -8.89 2.71
CA ALA A 73 -1.16 -9.44 4.07
C ALA A 73 -1.17 -10.96 4.06
N SER A 74 -1.92 -11.55 3.13
CA SER A 74 -1.99 -13.00 2.93
C SER A 74 -0.81 -13.57 2.12
N ARG A 75 -0.03 -12.71 1.45
CA ARG A 75 1.16 -13.09 0.70
C ARG A 75 2.26 -12.02 0.86
N PRO A 76 2.94 -11.96 2.02
CA PRO A 76 3.89 -10.90 2.30
C PRO A 76 5.23 -11.09 1.57
N VAL A 77 5.52 -12.28 1.03
CA VAL A 77 6.76 -12.59 0.31
C VAL A 77 6.44 -13.28 -1.02
N ALA A 78 7.08 -12.86 -2.11
CA ALA A 78 6.91 -13.47 -3.43
C ALA A 78 8.14 -13.25 -4.34
N ARG A 79 8.38 -14.20 -5.25
CA ARG A 79 9.30 -14.02 -6.38
C ARG A 79 8.60 -13.22 -7.47
N LEU A 80 9.17 -12.09 -7.86
CA LEU A 80 8.65 -11.15 -8.85
C LEU A 80 9.60 -11.11 -10.04
N SER A 81 9.06 -11.03 -11.27
CA SER A 81 9.86 -10.77 -12.46
C SER A 81 10.18 -9.29 -12.62
N ALA A 82 11.18 -8.96 -13.43
CA ALA A 82 11.48 -7.56 -13.73
C ALA A 82 10.27 -6.85 -14.39
N GLY A 83 10.06 -5.59 -14.07
CA GLY A 83 9.03 -4.76 -14.70
C GLY A 83 8.44 -3.69 -13.78
N TYR A 84 7.36 -3.07 -14.25
CA TYR A 84 6.62 -2.04 -13.53
C TYR A 84 5.62 -2.65 -12.55
N TYR A 85 5.56 -2.07 -11.35
CA TYR A 85 4.66 -2.43 -10.27
C TYR A 85 4.00 -1.19 -9.69
N GLN A 86 2.80 -1.37 -9.16
CA GLN A 86 2.08 -0.34 -8.43
C GLN A 86 2.11 -0.66 -6.94
N THR A 87 2.58 0.27 -6.12
CA THR A 87 2.41 0.24 -4.66
C THR A 87 1.10 0.94 -4.31
N SER A 88 0.34 0.41 -3.36
CA SER A 88 -0.95 0.96 -2.97
C SER A 88 -1.09 0.95 -1.46
N ILE A 89 -1.49 2.07 -0.88
CA ILE A 89 -2.07 2.10 0.46
C ILE A 89 -3.58 2.07 0.33
N GLN A 90 -4.23 1.18 1.06
CA GLN A 90 -5.68 0.98 0.98
C GLN A 90 -6.31 1.02 2.36
N VAL A 91 -7.51 1.60 2.42
CA VAL A 91 -8.41 1.58 3.57
C VAL A 91 -9.80 1.22 3.06
N GLY A 92 -10.46 0.26 3.69
CA GLY A 92 -11.81 -0.12 3.32
C GLY A 92 -12.20 -1.51 3.81
N SER A 93 -13.49 -1.78 3.70
CA SER A 93 -14.08 -3.07 4.02
C SER A 93 -15.28 -3.29 3.09
N ALA A 94 -15.53 -4.54 2.73
CA ALA A 94 -16.64 -4.91 1.85
C ALA A 94 -18.01 -4.64 2.50
N SER A 95 -18.10 -4.72 3.82
CA SER A 95 -19.38 -4.77 4.54
C SER A 95 -19.58 -3.68 5.57
N THR A 96 -18.52 -2.98 5.98
CA THR A 96 -18.58 -1.98 7.05
C THR A 96 -17.83 -0.70 6.67
N PRO A 97 -18.29 0.48 7.10
CA PRO A 97 -17.47 1.69 7.08
C PRO A 97 -16.19 1.46 7.87
N VAL A 98 -15.06 1.97 7.39
CA VAL A 98 -13.79 1.95 8.13
C VAL A 98 -13.41 3.39 8.47
N THR A 99 -13.31 3.69 9.76
CA THR A 99 -12.71 4.95 10.24
C THR A 99 -11.25 4.68 10.55
N VAL A 100 -10.38 5.55 10.06
CA VAL A 100 -8.93 5.44 10.22
C VAL A 100 -8.38 6.76 10.71
N ASP A 101 -7.47 6.68 11.67
CA ASP A 101 -6.70 7.83 12.12
C ASP A 101 -5.31 7.38 12.58
N GLU A 102 -4.47 6.97 11.62
CA GLU A 102 -3.17 6.37 11.93
C GLU A 102 -2.10 6.70 10.89
N THR A 103 -0.84 6.42 11.21
CA THR A 103 0.28 6.46 10.26
C THR A 103 0.67 5.03 9.87
N ILE A 104 0.58 4.71 8.57
CA ILE A 104 1.09 3.47 7.99
C ILE A 104 2.51 3.68 7.48
N THR A 105 3.44 2.82 7.89
CA THR A 105 4.82 2.83 7.39
C THR A 105 5.07 1.60 6.53
N PRO A 106 4.89 1.70 5.19
CA PRO A 106 5.10 0.58 4.31
C PRO A 106 6.58 0.36 4.03
N VAL A 107 6.97 -0.91 3.93
CA VAL A 107 8.33 -1.36 3.64
C VAL A 107 8.27 -2.41 2.55
N LEU A 108 9.00 -2.16 1.46
CA LEU A 108 9.25 -3.14 0.40
C LEU A 108 10.74 -3.40 0.33
N THR A 109 11.15 -4.65 0.44
CA THR A 109 12.58 -5.03 0.47
C THR A 109 12.85 -6.17 -0.50
N LEU A 110 13.94 -6.08 -1.26
CA LEU A 110 14.51 -7.22 -1.99
C LEU A 110 15.22 -8.12 -0.96
N VAL A 111 14.76 -9.36 -0.80
CA VAL A 111 15.32 -10.31 0.17
C VAL A 111 16.29 -11.30 -0.47
N ASN A 112 16.14 -11.58 -1.77
CA ASN A 112 17.10 -12.38 -2.54
C ASN A 112 16.99 -12.00 -4.03
N PRO A 113 18.06 -11.56 -4.71
CA PRO A 113 18.04 -11.30 -6.15
C PRO A 113 17.74 -12.55 -7.00
#